data_AF-A0A7J3TLH4-F1
#
_entry.id   AF-A0A7J3TLH4-F1
#
_cell.length_a   1.000
_cell.length_b   1.000
_cell.length_c   1.000
_cell.angle_alpha   90.00
_cell.angle_beta   90.00
_cell.angle_gamma   90.00
#
_symmetry.space_group_name_H-M   'P 1'
#
loop_
_entity.id
_entity.type
_entity.pdbx_description
1 polymer ?
#
loop_
_entity_poly.entity_id
_entity_poly.type
_entity_poly.pdbx_seq_one_letter_code
_entity_poly.pdbx_strand_id
1 'polypeptide(L)'
;MTLAEKILSEKSGMKAEAGDIVEASIDKAMSHDNAALVIKKFEEIGAPLKIPDKIVIILDHRVPANTIKTAENHKKIREFVKKHGIKNFYDINYGICHQVMIEEGHADKNMLIVGTDSHTTSYGAVGAFSTGIGATEMAAVWATGKIWLKVPETYKIEVTGNLPKGVFAKDIILHIIGELGADGANYKACEYYGIVEDMAVADKITMANMSMEMGAKAALFGGNNDGPYEKEFEFDVSNLTPQIACPHSVDNVKSIEDVEGKEINQAVLGSCTNGRIEDLRIAAQILKGKRIADGVRFL
;
A
#
# COMPACT_ATOMS: atom_id res chain seq x y z
N MET A 1 -7.50 17.22 -15.49
CA MET A 1 -7.70 16.71 -14.11
C MET A 1 -6.79 15.54 -13.92
N THR A 2 -6.13 15.49 -12.77
CA THR A 2 -5.32 14.33 -12.37
C THR A 2 -6.22 13.12 -12.13
N LEU A 3 -5.66 11.91 -12.04
CA LEU A 3 -6.46 10.72 -11.74
C LEU A 3 -7.10 10.82 -10.36
N ALA A 4 -6.38 11.35 -9.38
CA ALA A 4 -6.93 11.58 -8.03
C ALA A 4 -8.17 12.48 -8.06
N GLU A 5 -8.09 13.63 -8.76
CA GLU A 5 -9.22 14.56 -8.93
C GLU A 5 -10.40 13.89 -9.64
N LYS A 6 -10.14 13.10 -10.69
CA LYS A 6 -11.20 12.37 -11.43
C LYS A 6 -11.94 11.39 -10.53
N ILE A 7 -11.21 10.54 -9.80
CA ILE A 7 -11.81 9.54 -8.91
C ILE A 7 -12.58 10.24 -7.79
N LEU A 8 -11.99 11.23 -7.11
CA LEU A 8 -12.68 11.92 -6.02
C LEU A 8 -13.88 12.75 -6.49
N SER A 9 -13.85 13.28 -7.72
CA SER A 9 -15.01 13.92 -8.32
C SER A 9 -16.17 12.94 -8.53
N GLU A 10 -15.87 11.76 -9.10
CA GLU A 10 -16.86 10.71 -9.30
C GLU A 10 -17.47 10.25 -7.96
N LYS A 11 -16.62 9.99 -6.95
CA LYS A 11 -17.05 9.43 -5.67
C LYS A 11 -17.77 10.43 -4.76
N SER A 12 -17.56 11.72 -4.97
CA SER A 12 -18.28 12.79 -4.27
C SER A 12 -19.53 13.28 -5.02
N GLY A 13 -19.64 13.01 -6.32
CA GLY A 13 -20.74 13.49 -7.16
C GLY A 13 -20.66 14.98 -7.50
N MET A 14 -19.50 15.61 -7.28
CA MET A 14 -19.23 17.01 -7.64
C MET A 14 -17.87 17.13 -8.32
N LYS A 15 -17.64 18.21 -9.05
CA LYS A 15 -16.28 18.51 -9.55
C LYS A 15 -15.40 18.84 -8.33
N ALA A 16 -14.30 18.10 -8.17
CA ALA A 16 -13.38 18.20 -7.05
C ALA A 16 -11.97 18.49 -7.59
N GLU A 17 -11.33 19.54 -7.07
CA GLU A 17 -9.99 19.99 -7.44
C GLU A 17 -9.07 19.97 -6.21
N ALA A 18 -7.76 19.95 -6.44
CA ALA A 18 -6.77 19.93 -5.36
C ALA A 18 -7.05 21.05 -4.32
N GLY A 19 -7.10 20.67 -3.04
CA GLY A 19 -7.41 21.58 -1.94
C GLY A 19 -8.86 21.54 -1.46
N ASP A 20 -9.80 21.11 -2.31
CA ASP A 20 -11.22 20.96 -1.92
C ASP A 20 -11.39 19.91 -0.84
N ILE A 21 -12.40 20.07 0.02
CA ILE A 21 -12.84 19.04 0.95
C ILE A 21 -14.14 18.44 0.43
N VAL A 22 -14.14 17.13 0.20
CA VAL A 22 -15.28 16.38 -0.34
C VAL A 22 -15.76 15.31 0.63
N GLU A 23 -17.08 15.08 0.65
CA GLU A 23 -17.66 13.87 1.24
C GLU A 23 -17.79 12.81 0.14
N ALA A 24 -16.94 11.78 0.18
CA ALA A 24 -16.85 10.76 -0.85
C ALA A 24 -17.43 9.42 -0.39
N SER A 25 -18.16 8.75 -1.29
CA SER A 25 -18.66 7.39 -1.07
C SER A 25 -17.55 6.39 -1.34
N ILE A 26 -17.28 5.49 -0.38
CA ILE A 26 -16.25 4.47 -0.52
C ILE A 26 -16.78 3.23 -1.25
N ASP A 27 -15.91 2.53 -1.98
CA ASP A 27 -16.22 1.26 -2.62
C ASP A 27 -15.91 0.08 -1.71
N LYS A 28 -14.76 0.13 -1.01
CA LYS A 28 -14.34 -0.87 -0.02
C LYS A 28 -13.71 -0.25 1.22
N ALA A 29 -13.89 -0.92 2.34
CA ALA A 29 -13.32 -0.58 3.64
C ALA A 29 -12.53 -1.78 4.18
N MET A 30 -11.21 -1.74 4.06
CA MET A 30 -10.32 -2.80 4.52
C MET A 30 -9.93 -2.59 5.99
N SER A 31 -9.96 -3.64 6.78
CA SER A 31 -9.30 -3.66 8.08
C SER A 31 -8.61 -5.00 8.31
N HIS A 32 -7.76 -5.06 9.32
CA HIS A 32 -7.00 -6.26 9.68
C HIS A 32 -7.12 -6.51 11.19
N ASP A 33 -6.06 -6.93 11.87
CA ASP A 33 -6.04 -7.04 13.34
C ASP A 33 -6.54 -5.75 14.06
N ASN A 34 -6.35 -4.58 13.44
CA ASN A 34 -6.87 -3.29 13.91
C ASN A 34 -8.41 -3.21 13.96
N ALA A 35 -9.12 -4.12 13.30
CA ALA A 35 -10.58 -4.19 13.33
C ALA A 35 -11.12 -4.32 14.76
N ALA A 36 -10.39 -4.94 15.69
CA ALA A 36 -10.80 -5.01 17.10
C ALA A 36 -10.95 -3.61 17.74
N LEU A 37 -10.06 -2.68 17.39
CA LEU A 37 -10.14 -1.28 17.82
C LEU A 37 -11.26 -0.54 17.10
N VAL A 38 -11.42 -0.75 15.78
CA VAL A 38 -12.52 -0.18 14.99
C VAL A 38 -13.87 -0.59 15.58
N ILE A 39 -14.06 -1.88 15.88
CA ILE A 39 -15.29 -2.41 16.47
C ILE A 39 -15.58 -1.69 17.80
N LYS A 40 -14.58 -1.50 18.66
CA LYS A 40 -14.75 -0.75 19.91
C LYS A 40 -15.26 0.68 19.64
N LYS A 41 -14.65 1.40 18.70
CA LYS A 41 -15.05 2.76 18.32
C LYS A 41 -16.43 2.81 17.67
N PHE A 42 -16.74 1.84 16.83
CA PHE A 42 -18.04 1.70 16.20
C PHE A 42 -19.15 1.42 17.21
N GLU A 43 -18.90 0.57 18.20
CA GLU A 43 -19.82 0.32 19.32
C GLU A 43 -20.05 1.59 20.17
N GLU A 44 -19.02 2.42 20.39
CA GLU A 44 -19.13 3.72 21.06
C GLU A 44 -20.02 4.72 20.29
N ILE A 45 -20.03 4.67 18.94
CA ILE A 45 -20.91 5.52 18.10
C ILE A 45 -22.39 5.13 18.27
N GLY A 46 -22.68 3.85 18.52
CA GLY A 46 -24.06 3.36 18.71
C GLY A 46 -24.93 3.36 17.45
N ALA A 47 -24.32 3.48 16.26
CA ALA A 47 -25.01 3.47 14.98
C ALA A 47 -25.15 2.04 14.39
N PRO A 48 -26.15 1.80 13.52
CA PRO A 48 -26.23 0.54 12.78
C PRO A 48 -25.12 0.43 11.71
N LEU A 49 -24.69 -0.80 11.43
CA LEU A 49 -23.69 -1.06 10.39
C LEU A 49 -24.34 -0.91 9.01
N LYS A 50 -23.88 0.05 8.19
CA LYS A 50 -24.54 0.37 6.92
C LYS A 50 -23.96 -0.34 5.71
N ILE A 51 -22.71 -0.78 5.76
CA ILE A 51 -21.96 -1.25 4.58
C ILE A 51 -21.35 -2.66 4.75
N PRO A 52 -22.05 -3.66 5.31
CA PRO A 52 -21.46 -4.98 5.57
C PRO A 52 -20.84 -5.65 4.33
N ASP A 53 -21.42 -5.46 3.13
CA ASP A 53 -20.91 -6.03 1.88
C ASP A 53 -19.64 -5.32 1.34
N LYS A 54 -19.34 -4.10 1.81
CA LYS A 54 -18.15 -3.34 1.42
C LYS A 54 -16.96 -3.54 2.37
N ILE A 55 -17.21 -4.10 3.55
CA ILE A 55 -16.17 -4.36 4.54
C ILE A 55 -15.38 -5.60 4.13
N VAL A 56 -14.05 -5.49 4.21
CA VAL A 56 -13.12 -6.60 4.03
C VAL A 56 -12.23 -6.68 5.26
N ILE A 57 -12.20 -7.83 5.92
CA ILE A 57 -11.36 -8.04 7.12
C ILE A 57 -10.39 -9.19 6.86
N ILE A 58 -9.08 -8.94 6.99
CA ILE A 58 -8.02 -9.94 6.81
C ILE A 58 -7.14 -10.03 8.06
N LEU A 59 -6.99 -11.21 8.67
CA LEU A 59 -6.09 -11.39 9.81
C LEU A 59 -4.70 -11.87 9.35
N ASP A 60 -3.68 -11.00 9.45
CA ASP A 60 -2.35 -11.28 8.91
C ASP A 60 -1.17 -10.77 9.76
N HIS A 61 -1.34 -9.73 10.58
CA HIS A 61 -0.20 -9.10 11.29
C HIS A 61 0.31 -9.94 12.47
N ARG A 62 -0.55 -10.76 13.06
CA ARG A 62 -0.23 -11.55 14.26
C ARG A 62 -0.77 -12.97 14.15
N VAL A 63 -0.25 -13.70 13.18
CA VAL A 63 -0.66 -15.06 12.87
C VAL A 63 0.50 -16.05 13.04
N PRO A 64 0.38 -17.08 13.90
CA PRO A 64 -0.66 -17.27 14.91
C PRO A 64 -0.61 -16.20 16.03
N ALA A 65 -1.68 -16.10 16.82
CA ALA A 65 -1.77 -15.12 17.91
C ALA A 65 -0.63 -15.31 18.92
N ASN A 66 0.24 -14.30 19.02
CA ASN A 66 1.43 -14.31 19.87
C ASN A 66 1.17 -13.92 21.35
N THR A 67 -0.02 -13.43 21.67
CA THR A 67 -0.42 -13.04 23.04
C THR A 67 -1.89 -13.33 23.30
N ILE A 68 -2.28 -13.42 24.58
CA ILE A 68 -3.68 -13.57 25.01
C ILE A 68 -4.54 -12.42 24.44
N LYS A 69 -4.04 -11.17 24.53
CA LYS A 69 -4.73 -9.98 23.98
C LYS A 69 -4.98 -10.10 22.47
N THR A 70 -4.00 -10.60 21.71
CA THR A 70 -4.17 -10.85 20.27
C THR A 70 -5.25 -11.90 20.03
N ALA A 71 -5.25 -13.00 20.80
CA ALA A 71 -6.26 -14.06 20.67
C ALA A 71 -7.67 -13.56 21.01
N GLU A 72 -7.82 -12.73 22.05
CA GLU A 72 -9.09 -12.07 22.42
C GLU A 72 -9.58 -11.12 21.32
N ASN A 73 -8.67 -10.33 20.74
CA ASN A 73 -8.99 -9.45 19.62
C ASN A 73 -9.48 -10.25 18.40
N HIS A 74 -8.78 -11.33 18.03
CA HIS A 74 -9.20 -12.19 16.93
C HIS A 74 -10.57 -12.81 17.19
N LYS A 75 -10.84 -13.27 18.42
CA LYS A 75 -12.17 -13.77 18.83
C LYS A 75 -13.23 -12.68 18.65
N LYS A 76 -13.00 -11.46 19.15
CA LYS A 76 -13.93 -10.32 19.02
C LYS A 76 -14.24 -10.02 17.56
N ILE A 77 -13.23 -10.04 16.69
CA ILE A 77 -13.40 -9.81 15.24
C ILE A 77 -14.28 -10.90 14.61
N ARG A 78 -14.00 -12.19 14.89
CA ARG A 78 -14.81 -13.30 14.37
C ARG A 78 -16.26 -13.23 14.82
N GLU A 79 -16.49 -12.86 16.08
CA GLU A 79 -17.84 -12.67 16.63
C GLU A 79 -18.58 -11.51 15.94
N PHE A 80 -17.89 -10.39 15.70
CA PHE A 80 -18.45 -9.25 14.98
C PHE A 80 -18.79 -9.59 13.53
N VAL A 81 -17.87 -10.26 12.81
CA VAL A 81 -18.07 -10.77 11.45
C VAL A 81 -19.32 -11.64 11.38
N LYS A 82 -19.45 -12.61 12.31
CA LYS A 82 -20.62 -13.50 12.38
C LYS A 82 -21.90 -12.74 12.69
N LYS A 83 -21.87 -11.81 13.65
CA LYS A 83 -23.03 -11.00 14.06
C LYS A 83 -23.60 -10.16 12.92
N HIS A 84 -22.72 -9.58 12.11
CA HIS A 84 -23.10 -8.65 11.03
C HIS A 84 -23.15 -9.29 9.65
N GLY A 85 -22.85 -10.58 9.52
CA GLY A 85 -22.88 -11.31 8.25
C GLY A 85 -21.87 -10.78 7.23
N ILE A 86 -20.69 -10.32 7.69
CA ILE A 86 -19.64 -9.82 6.79
C ILE A 86 -19.07 -11.00 6.01
N LYS A 87 -19.27 -11.00 4.69
CA LYS A 87 -18.87 -12.11 3.81
C LYS A 87 -17.38 -12.11 3.47
N ASN A 88 -16.78 -10.92 3.32
CA ASN A 88 -15.38 -10.77 2.93
C ASN A 88 -14.47 -10.83 4.17
N PHE A 89 -14.48 -11.98 4.84
CA PHE A 89 -13.62 -12.23 5.99
C PHE A 89 -12.60 -13.32 5.65
N TYR A 90 -11.33 -12.97 5.77
CA TYR A 90 -10.18 -13.82 5.52
C TYR A 90 -9.48 -14.05 6.86
N ASP A 91 -9.65 -15.26 7.40
CA ASP A 91 -9.08 -15.62 8.69
C ASP A 91 -7.55 -15.81 8.59
N ILE A 92 -6.93 -16.20 9.70
CA ILE A 92 -5.50 -16.44 9.80
C ILE A 92 -5.01 -17.43 8.73
N ASN A 93 -3.74 -17.25 8.33
CA ASN A 93 -3.06 -18.07 7.31
C ASN A 93 -3.63 -17.96 5.88
N TYR A 94 -4.45 -16.95 5.58
CA TYR A 94 -4.90 -16.70 4.21
C TYR A 94 -3.83 -15.97 3.38
N GLY A 95 -3.33 -14.84 3.88
CA GLY A 95 -2.33 -14.03 3.19
C GLY A 95 -2.25 -12.62 3.77
N ILE A 96 -1.29 -11.84 3.28
CA ILE A 96 -1.09 -10.44 3.69
C ILE A 96 -2.25 -9.57 3.19
N CYS A 97 -2.77 -8.68 4.02
CA CYS A 97 -4.00 -7.92 3.78
C CYS A 97 -4.02 -7.19 2.42
N HIS A 98 -2.92 -6.54 2.03
CA HIS A 98 -2.86 -5.84 0.75
C HIS A 98 -2.81 -6.77 -0.45
N GLN A 99 -2.17 -7.94 -0.31
CA GLN A 99 -2.12 -8.95 -1.36
C GLN A 99 -3.52 -9.54 -1.57
N VAL A 100 -4.20 -9.91 -0.48
CA VAL A 100 -5.55 -10.48 -0.51
C VAL A 100 -6.56 -9.52 -1.14
N MET A 101 -6.47 -8.23 -0.83
CA MET A 101 -7.37 -7.22 -1.42
C MET A 101 -7.30 -7.19 -2.95
N ILE A 102 -6.13 -7.39 -3.54
CA ILE A 102 -5.94 -7.38 -4.99
C ILE A 102 -6.29 -8.76 -5.58
N GLU A 103 -5.78 -9.85 -5.01
CA GLU A 103 -5.99 -11.22 -5.54
C GLU A 103 -7.46 -11.64 -5.53
N GLU A 104 -8.22 -11.20 -4.53
CA GLU A 104 -9.63 -11.53 -4.37
C GLU A 104 -10.56 -10.55 -5.11
N GLY A 105 -10.01 -9.60 -5.86
CA GLY A 105 -10.79 -8.64 -6.65
C GLY A 105 -11.54 -7.60 -5.82
N HIS A 106 -11.09 -7.28 -4.60
CA HIS A 106 -11.65 -6.19 -3.81
C HIS A 106 -11.08 -4.83 -4.21
N ALA A 107 -9.95 -4.79 -4.90
CA ALA A 107 -9.37 -3.58 -5.45
C ALA A 107 -9.43 -3.59 -6.98
N ASP A 108 -9.99 -2.52 -7.56
CA ASP A 108 -10.11 -2.35 -9.00
C ASP A 108 -10.00 -0.87 -9.38
N LYS A 109 -9.81 -0.60 -10.67
CA LYS A 109 -9.65 0.72 -11.24
C LYS A 109 -10.80 1.67 -10.87
N ASN A 110 -10.47 2.92 -10.60
CA ASN A 110 -11.40 4.00 -10.24
C ASN A 110 -12.18 3.77 -8.93
N MET A 111 -11.79 2.80 -8.11
CA MET A 111 -12.35 2.66 -6.77
C MET A 111 -11.74 3.67 -5.80
N LEU A 112 -12.54 4.09 -4.80
CA LEU A 112 -12.07 4.72 -3.57
C LEU A 112 -12.08 3.69 -2.43
N ILE A 113 -10.88 3.34 -1.98
CA ILE A 113 -10.67 2.31 -0.95
C ILE A 113 -9.99 2.95 0.26
N VAL A 114 -10.53 2.68 1.44
CA VAL A 114 -9.92 3.11 2.70
C VAL A 114 -9.54 1.90 3.54
N GLY A 115 -8.44 2.01 4.28
CA GLY A 115 -7.89 0.91 5.08
C GLY A 115 -7.38 1.37 6.43
N THR A 116 -7.41 0.51 7.45
CA THR A 116 -6.81 0.83 8.77
C THR A 116 -5.31 0.52 8.87
N ASP A 117 -4.65 0.45 7.71
CA ASP A 117 -3.23 0.22 7.55
C ASP A 117 -2.63 1.36 6.72
N SER A 118 -1.42 1.80 7.06
CA SER A 118 -0.74 2.91 6.37
C SER A 118 -0.47 2.63 4.89
N HIS A 119 -0.13 1.39 4.54
CA HIS A 119 0.28 0.99 3.20
C HIS A 119 -0.91 0.63 2.30
N THR A 120 -2.12 1.06 2.68
CA THR A 120 -3.33 0.96 1.86
C THR A 120 -3.16 1.63 0.49
N THR A 121 -2.18 2.53 0.33
CA THR A 121 -1.72 3.08 -0.96
C THR A 121 -1.40 2.02 -2.02
N SER A 122 -1.10 0.78 -1.60
CA SER A 122 -0.78 -0.36 -2.47
C SER A 122 -1.82 -0.61 -3.58
N TYR A 123 -3.10 -0.29 -3.37
CA TYR A 123 -4.16 -0.55 -4.37
C TYR A 123 -4.12 0.44 -5.53
N GLY A 124 -3.33 1.50 -5.39
CA GLY A 124 -2.88 2.36 -6.48
C GLY A 124 -2.32 1.63 -7.68
N ALA A 125 -1.67 0.49 -7.43
CA ALA A 125 -1.08 -0.37 -8.46
C ALA A 125 -2.08 -0.87 -9.51
N VAL A 126 -3.37 -0.94 -9.16
CA VAL A 126 -4.48 -1.32 -10.06
C VAL A 126 -5.38 -0.13 -10.43
N GLY A 127 -4.93 1.10 -10.15
CA GLY A 127 -5.64 2.33 -10.51
C GLY A 127 -6.75 2.74 -9.54
N ALA A 128 -6.73 2.25 -8.30
CA ALA A 128 -7.64 2.67 -7.24
C ALA A 128 -7.07 3.85 -6.45
N PHE A 129 -7.89 4.87 -6.15
CA PHE A 129 -7.52 5.84 -5.12
C PHE A 129 -7.65 5.15 -3.76
N SER A 130 -6.52 4.96 -3.08
CA SER A 130 -6.48 4.17 -1.85
C SER A 130 -5.60 4.82 -0.79
N THR A 131 -6.07 4.81 0.45
CA THR A 131 -5.40 5.53 1.53
C THR A 131 -5.67 4.95 2.92
N GLY A 132 -4.66 5.03 3.79
CA GLY A 132 -4.78 4.66 5.20
C GLY A 132 -5.57 5.71 5.99
N ILE A 133 -6.39 5.24 6.93
CA ILE A 133 -7.19 6.04 7.86
C ILE A 133 -7.16 5.45 9.28
N GLY A 134 -7.46 6.28 10.27
CA GLY A 134 -7.51 5.86 11.67
C GLY A 134 -8.76 5.03 12.02
N ALA A 135 -8.71 4.35 13.17
CA ALA A 135 -9.83 3.51 13.62
C ALA A 135 -11.14 4.31 13.87
N THR A 136 -11.03 5.57 14.31
CA THR A 136 -12.18 6.46 14.50
C THR A 136 -12.85 6.80 13.16
N GLU A 137 -12.06 7.12 12.14
CA GLU A 137 -12.57 7.39 10.79
C GLU A 137 -13.19 6.13 10.19
N MET A 138 -12.55 4.97 10.34
CA MET A 138 -13.11 3.70 9.87
C MET A 138 -14.44 3.36 10.56
N ALA A 139 -14.58 3.62 11.86
CA ALA A 139 -15.84 3.45 12.57
C ALA A 139 -16.94 4.36 12.00
N ALA A 140 -16.62 5.61 11.66
CA ALA A 140 -17.55 6.50 10.96
C ALA A 140 -17.90 5.97 9.56
N VAL A 141 -16.92 5.48 8.80
CA VAL A 141 -17.13 4.85 7.47
C VAL A 141 -18.08 3.65 7.57
N TRP A 142 -17.93 2.79 8.57
CA TRP A 142 -18.83 1.66 8.80
C TRP A 142 -20.29 2.11 9.10
N ALA A 143 -20.45 3.25 9.75
CA ALA A 143 -21.74 3.83 10.11
C ALA A 143 -22.39 4.66 8.98
N THR A 144 -21.62 5.17 8.02
CA THR A 144 -22.12 6.10 6.99
C THR A 144 -21.95 5.62 5.56
N GLY A 145 -20.95 4.78 5.29
CA GLY A 145 -20.49 4.42 3.95
C GLY A 145 -19.71 5.52 3.22
N LYS A 146 -19.31 6.57 3.94
CA LYS A 146 -18.68 7.77 3.37
C LYS A 146 -17.51 8.26 4.23
N ILE A 147 -16.65 9.05 3.62
CA ILE A 147 -15.51 9.70 4.28
C ILE A 147 -15.32 11.13 3.80
N TRP A 148 -14.84 12.01 4.67
CA TRP A 148 -14.39 13.35 4.32
C TRP A 148 -12.92 13.30 3.93
N LEU A 149 -12.57 13.77 2.74
CA LEU A 149 -11.20 13.82 2.24
C LEU A 149 -10.91 15.21 1.67
N LYS A 150 -9.72 15.74 1.98
CA LYS A 150 -9.17 16.85 1.22
C LYS A 150 -8.54 16.26 -0.05
N VAL A 151 -8.92 16.76 -1.21
CA VAL A 151 -8.37 16.36 -2.50
C VAL A 151 -6.87 16.72 -2.51
N PRO A 152 -5.97 15.75 -2.67
CA PRO A 152 -4.53 16.02 -2.63
C PRO A 152 -4.06 16.72 -3.91
N GLU A 153 -3.07 17.59 -3.77
CA GLU A 153 -2.24 17.98 -4.92
C GLU A 153 -1.48 16.76 -5.45
N THR A 154 -1.12 16.77 -6.73
CA THR A 154 -0.53 15.59 -7.38
C THR A 154 0.90 15.86 -7.83
N TYR A 155 1.79 14.92 -7.53
CA TYR A 155 3.13 14.82 -8.11
C TYR A 155 3.12 13.84 -9.25
N LYS A 156 3.57 14.29 -10.43
CA LYS A 156 3.82 13.44 -11.57
C LYS A 156 5.23 12.88 -11.45
N ILE A 157 5.36 11.56 -11.43
CA ILE A 157 6.64 10.86 -11.34
C ILE A 157 6.82 10.05 -12.62
N GLU A 158 7.67 10.57 -13.51
CA GLU A 158 7.96 9.97 -14.81
C GLU A 158 9.26 9.17 -14.72
N VAL A 159 9.18 7.85 -14.93
CA VAL A 159 10.32 6.94 -14.87
C VAL A 159 10.70 6.55 -16.30
N THR A 160 11.91 6.89 -16.72
CA THR A 160 12.39 6.74 -18.10
C THR A 160 13.61 5.81 -18.16
N GLY A 161 14.03 5.47 -19.39
CA GLY A 161 15.23 4.66 -19.61
C GLY A 161 14.98 3.16 -19.70
N ASN A 162 16.01 2.35 -19.42
CA ASN A 162 15.92 0.88 -19.45
C ASN A 162 16.46 0.28 -18.15
N LEU A 163 15.73 -0.67 -17.57
CA LEU A 163 16.16 -1.30 -16.32
C LEU A 163 17.42 -2.17 -16.49
N PRO A 164 18.51 -1.87 -15.78
CA PRO A 164 19.70 -2.72 -15.78
C PRO A 164 19.42 -4.09 -15.18
N LYS A 165 20.23 -5.08 -15.56
CA LYS A 165 20.12 -6.42 -15.01
C LYS A 165 20.37 -6.42 -13.49
N GLY A 166 19.43 -6.98 -12.74
CA GLY A 166 19.52 -7.07 -11.28
C GLY A 166 18.91 -5.88 -10.54
N VAL A 167 18.31 -4.94 -11.27
CA VAL A 167 17.52 -3.82 -10.76
C VAL A 167 16.04 -4.15 -10.94
N PHE A 168 15.25 -3.93 -9.90
CA PHE A 168 13.83 -4.26 -9.84
C PHE A 168 13.02 -3.03 -9.41
N ALA A 169 11.69 -3.15 -9.42
CA ALA A 169 10.80 -2.08 -8.99
C ALA A 169 11.09 -1.56 -7.57
N LYS A 170 11.60 -2.44 -6.69
CA LYS A 170 12.08 -2.08 -5.35
C LYS A 170 13.19 -1.04 -5.40
N ASP A 171 14.15 -1.20 -6.30
CA ASP A 171 15.27 -0.28 -6.44
C ASP A 171 14.82 1.08 -6.98
N ILE A 172 13.88 1.08 -7.94
CA ILE A 172 13.28 2.32 -8.46
C ILE A 172 12.61 3.11 -7.34
N ILE A 173 11.71 2.49 -6.57
CA ILE A 173 10.98 3.22 -5.54
C ILE A 173 11.89 3.65 -4.39
N LEU A 174 12.91 2.86 -4.04
CA LEU A 174 13.93 3.29 -3.09
C LEU A 174 14.70 4.49 -3.61
N HIS A 175 15.14 4.50 -4.87
CA HIS A 175 15.84 5.64 -5.45
C HIS A 175 14.98 6.92 -5.37
N ILE A 176 13.70 6.82 -5.75
CA ILE A 176 12.74 7.94 -5.65
C ILE A 176 12.60 8.43 -4.19
N ILE A 177 12.45 7.53 -3.23
CA ILE A 177 12.32 7.89 -1.80
C ILE A 177 13.62 8.53 -1.28
N GLY A 178 14.79 8.03 -1.69
CA GLY A 178 16.08 8.60 -1.33
C GLY A 178 16.26 10.04 -1.81
N GLU A 179 15.80 10.34 -3.04
CA GLU A 179 15.88 11.68 -3.63
C GLU A 179 14.82 12.64 -3.06
N LEU A 180 13.61 12.16 -2.76
CA LEU A 180 12.52 13.00 -2.27
C LEU A 180 12.51 13.15 -0.73
N GLY A 181 13.03 12.18 0.01
CA GLY A 181 12.97 12.13 1.47
C GLY A 181 11.67 11.54 2.02
N ALA A 182 11.68 11.19 3.31
CA ALA A 182 10.55 10.53 3.99
C ALA A 182 9.26 11.37 4.06
N ASP A 183 9.36 12.70 3.95
CA ASP A 183 8.22 13.64 3.87
C ASP A 183 8.10 14.31 2.50
N GLY A 184 8.85 13.84 1.50
CA GLY A 184 8.99 14.48 0.20
C GLY A 184 7.68 14.66 -0.56
N ALA A 185 6.73 13.75 -0.35
CA ALA A 185 5.39 13.74 -0.96
C ALA A 185 4.27 13.82 0.08
N ASN A 186 4.51 14.44 1.24
CA ASN A 186 3.53 14.51 2.32
C ASN A 186 2.17 15.07 1.86
N TYR A 187 1.12 14.27 2.04
CA TYR A 187 -0.25 14.54 1.62
C TYR A 187 -0.47 14.70 0.10
N LYS A 188 0.51 14.31 -0.73
CA LYS A 188 0.39 14.36 -2.19
C LYS A 188 -0.12 13.04 -2.75
N ALA A 189 -0.86 13.09 -3.85
CA ALA A 189 -1.03 11.92 -4.69
C ALA A 189 0.20 11.78 -5.59
N CYS A 190 0.79 10.59 -5.66
CA CYS A 190 1.89 10.29 -6.58
C CYS A 190 1.36 9.49 -7.77
N GLU A 191 1.39 10.09 -8.96
CA GLU A 191 1.02 9.43 -10.20
C GLU A 191 2.26 9.00 -10.96
N TYR A 192 2.37 7.70 -11.24
CA TYR A 192 3.54 7.08 -11.86
C TYR A 192 3.33 6.87 -13.36
N TYR A 193 4.31 7.31 -14.16
CA TYR A 193 4.29 7.33 -15.61
C TYR A 193 5.59 6.76 -16.21
N GLY A 194 5.57 6.44 -17.50
CA GLY A 194 6.74 5.99 -18.25
C GLY A 194 6.88 4.47 -18.20
N ILE A 195 8.11 3.95 -18.11
CA ILE A 195 8.36 2.50 -18.25
C ILE A 195 7.67 1.65 -17.15
N VAL A 196 7.31 2.27 -16.03
CA VAL A 196 6.63 1.62 -14.90
C VAL A 196 5.14 1.36 -15.18
N GLU A 197 4.56 1.98 -16.21
CA GLU A 197 3.19 1.68 -16.66
C GLU A 197 3.06 0.29 -17.28
N ASP A 198 4.12 -0.22 -17.90
CA ASP A 198 4.14 -1.53 -18.55
C ASP A 198 4.67 -2.65 -17.63
N MET A 199 5.07 -2.30 -16.41
CA MET A 199 5.50 -3.28 -15.41
C MET A 199 4.38 -4.23 -14.98
N ALA A 200 4.78 -5.40 -14.50
CA ALA A 200 3.86 -6.35 -13.90
C ALA A 200 3.12 -5.73 -12.70
N VAL A 201 1.91 -6.19 -12.42
CA VAL A 201 1.14 -5.70 -11.27
C VAL A 201 1.91 -5.90 -9.95
N ALA A 202 2.66 -6.99 -9.82
CA ALA A 202 3.53 -7.25 -8.66
C ALA A 202 4.57 -6.13 -8.41
N ASP A 203 5.14 -5.58 -9.48
CA ASP A 203 6.11 -4.48 -9.43
C ASP A 203 5.41 -3.16 -9.07
N LYS A 204 4.25 -2.89 -9.67
CA LYS A 204 3.45 -1.70 -9.34
C LYS A 204 2.99 -1.70 -7.88
N ILE A 205 2.63 -2.88 -7.33
CA ILE A 205 2.30 -3.03 -5.91
C ILE A 205 3.50 -2.64 -5.05
N THR A 206 4.70 -3.10 -5.40
CA THR A 206 5.95 -2.75 -4.69
C THR A 206 6.12 -1.23 -4.60
N MET A 207 5.95 -0.54 -5.74
CA MET A 207 6.09 0.91 -5.80
C MET A 207 4.98 1.64 -5.03
N ALA A 208 3.72 1.29 -5.28
CA ALA A 208 2.56 1.92 -4.63
C ALA A 208 2.53 1.73 -3.11
N ASN A 209 2.97 0.55 -2.64
CA ASN A 209 3.13 0.23 -1.23
C ASN A 209 4.11 1.18 -0.57
N MET A 210 5.31 1.33 -1.15
CA MET A 210 6.37 2.15 -0.58
C MET A 210 6.17 3.65 -0.78
N SER A 211 5.28 4.12 -1.64
CA SER A 211 4.98 5.55 -1.74
C SER A 211 4.52 6.17 -0.41
N MET A 212 3.92 5.38 0.48
CA MET A 212 3.61 5.81 1.85
C MET A 212 4.86 6.26 2.63
N GLU A 213 6.02 5.66 2.36
CA GLU A 213 7.29 5.94 3.04
C GLU A 213 7.90 7.31 2.69
N MET A 214 7.39 7.97 1.65
CA MET A 214 7.68 9.39 1.35
C MET A 214 6.50 10.32 1.71
N GLY A 215 5.53 9.83 2.48
CA GLY A 215 4.37 10.60 2.95
C GLY A 215 3.20 10.69 1.98
N ALA A 216 3.21 9.94 0.87
CA ALA A 216 2.17 10.04 -0.15
C ALA A 216 0.79 9.65 0.42
N LYS A 217 -0.22 10.47 0.10
CA LYS A 217 -1.62 10.19 0.47
C LYS A 217 -2.20 9.04 -0.33
N ALA A 218 -1.82 8.95 -1.60
CA ALA A 218 -2.19 7.91 -2.55
C ALA A 218 -1.06 7.73 -3.56
N ALA A 219 -0.89 6.50 -4.03
CA ALA A 219 -0.07 6.18 -5.19
C ALA A 219 -1.02 5.73 -6.30
N LEU A 220 -0.73 6.06 -7.56
CA LEU A 220 -1.66 5.83 -8.65
C LEU A 220 -0.91 5.44 -9.92
N PHE A 221 -1.35 4.35 -10.53
CA PHE A 221 -0.86 3.89 -11.82
C PHE A 221 -1.96 3.97 -12.87
N GLY A 222 -1.58 4.41 -14.06
CA GLY A 222 -2.38 4.31 -15.27
C GLY A 222 -3.28 5.51 -15.56
N GLY A 223 -3.71 5.54 -16.82
CA GLY A 223 -4.45 6.66 -17.40
C GLY A 223 -3.51 7.63 -18.09
N ASN A 224 -3.83 8.02 -19.32
CA ASN A 224 -3.16 9.14 -19.98
C ASN A 224 -3.80 10.44 -19.47
N ASN A 225 -3.39 10.85 -18.26
CA ASN A 225 -3.93 12.04 -17.62
C ASN A 225 -3.06 13.25 -17.94
N ASP A 226 -3.72 14.32 -18.36
CA ASP A 226 -3.14 15.65 -18.40
C ASP A 226 -3.90 16.49 -17.37
N GLY A 227 -3.25 16.72 -16.24
CA GLY A 227 -3.84 17.31 -15.05
C GLY A 227 -2.93 18.37 -14.45
N PRO A 228 -3.48 19.24 -13.59
CA PRO A 228 -2.66 20.20 -12.86
C PRO A 228 -1.75 19.44 -11.87
N TYR A 229 -0.52 19.17 -12.29
CA TYR A 229 0.52 18.63 -11.41
C TYR A 229 1.18 19.78 -10.64
N GLU A 230 1.35 19.62 -9.33
CA GLU A 230 2.07 20.61 -8.51
C GLU A 230 3.57 20.57 -8.82
N LYS A 231 4.10 19.35 -9.00
CA LYS A 231 5.48 19.11 -9.42
C LYS A 231 5.54 17.92 -10.36
N GLU A 232 6.49 17.98 -11.27
CA GLU A 232 6.86 16.88 -12.15
C GLU A 232 8.31 16.49 -11.86
N PHE A 233 8.54 15.19 -11.67
CA PHE A 233 9.86 14.61 -11.47
C PHE A 233 10.14 13.61 -12.57
N GLU A 234 11.36 13.62 -13.09
CA GLU A 234 11.84 12.65 -14.07
C GLU A 234 13.00 11.85 -13.46
N PHE A 235 12.93 10.52 -13.55
CA PHE A 235 13.94 9.60 -13.07
C PHE A 235 14.38 8.66 -14.20
N ASP A 236 15.56 8.91 -14.79
CA ASP A 236 16.19 7.98 -15.73
C ASP A 236 16.88 6.85 -14.95
N VAL A 237 16.37 5.63 -15.09
CA VAL A 237 16.89 4.45 -14.37
C VAL A 237 17.94 3.66 -15.17
N SER A 238 18.39 4.16 -16.32
CA SER A 238 19.31 3.45 -17.22
C SER A 238 20.65 3.08 -16.60
N ASN A 239 21.09 3.85 -15.59
CA ASN A 239 22.34 3.62 -14.87
C ASN A 239 22.11 3.29 -13.38
N LEU A 240 20.87 2.98 -13.00
CA LEU A 240 20.54 2.65 -11.61
C LEU A 240 21.23 1.34 -11.21
N THR A 241 21.83 1.30 -10.03
CA THR A 241 22.35 0.07 -9.41
C THR A 241 21.39 -0.40 -8.32
N PRO A 242 21.51 -1.64 -7.80
CA PRO A 242 20.68 -2.08 -6.68
C PRO A 242 20.76 -1.11 -5.49
N GLN A 243 19.62 -0.82 -4.89
CA GLN A 243 19.46 0.20 -3.84
C GLN A 243 19.16 -0.44 -2.48
N ILE A 244 19.71 0.15 -1.42
CA ILE A 244 19.53 -0.30 -0.04
C ILE A 244 19.13 0.90 0.84
N ALA A 245 17.93 0.84 1.43
CA ALA A 245 17.56 1.71 2.53
C ALA A 245 18.33 1.30 3.80
N CYS A 246 19.20 2.18 4.28
CA CYS A 246 20.05 1.95 5.43
C CYS A 246 19.39 2.40 6.74
N PRO A 247 19.74 1.80 7.89
CA PRO A 247 19.23 2.26 9.18
C PRO A 247 19.53 3.74 9.44
N HIS A 248 18.66 4.48 10.15
CA HIS A 248 17.37 4.07 10.71
C HIS A 248 16.18 4.69 9.97
N SER A 249 16.38 5.20 8.75
CA SER A 249 15.34 5.88 7.97
C SER A 249 15.24 5.32 6.56
N VAL A 250 14.03 5.23 6.03
CA VAL A 250 13.74 4.65 4.71
C VAL A 250 14.33 5.48 3.56
N ASP A 251 14.50 6.78 3.77
CA ASP A 251 15.11 7.72 2.82
C ASP A 251 16.65 7.78 2.91
N ASN A 252 17.28 7.04 3.83
CA ASN A 252 18.73 6.85 3.85
C ASN A 252 19.13 5.78 2.82
N VAL A 253 18.86 6.05 1.54
CA VAL A 253 19.09 5.11 0.45
C VAL A 253 20.51 5.25 -0.06
N LYS A 254 21.16 4.10 -0.23
CA LYS A 254 22.53 4.00 -0.76
C LYS A 254 22.56 2.98 -1.87
N SER A 255 23.52 3.14 -2.77
CA SER A 255 23.80 2.09 -3.74
C SER A 255 24.41 0.87 -3.06
N ILE A 256 24.34 -0.29 -3.72
CA ILE A 256 24.96 -1.52 -3.22
C ILE A 256 26.47 -1.35 -2.99
N GLU A 257 27.16 -0.58 -3.84
CA GLU A 257 28.61 -0.34 -3.74
C GLU A 257 28.99 0.41 -2.45
N ASP A 258 28.15 1.32 -1.97
CA ASP A 258 28.39 2.10 -0.76
C ASP A 258 28.31 1.29 0.54
N VAL A 259 27.71 0.11 0.47
CA VAL A 259 27.44 -0.75 1.64
C VAL A 259 27.97 -2.17 1.49
N GLU A 260 28.67 -2.44 0.39
CA GLU A 260 29.31 -3.72 0.13
C GLU A 260 30.29 -4.07 1.26
N GLY A 261 30.37 -5.37 1.59
CA GLY A 261 31.23 -5.88 2.66
C GLY A 261 30.65 -5.77 4.07
N LYS A 262 29.48 -5.15 4.25
CA LYS A 262 28.78 -5.19 5.54
C LYS A 262 28.22 -6.59 5.81
N GLU A 263 28.55 -7.12 6.97
CA GLU A 263 28.02 -8.39 7.44
C GLU A 263 26.55 -8.27 7.85
N ILE A 264 25.76 -9.31 7.55
CA ILE A 264 24.38 -9.45 8.01
C ILE A 264 24.25 -10.74 8.82
N ASN A 265 23.41 -10.73 9.84
CA ASN A 265 23.11 -11.94 10.63
C ASN A 265 21.76 -12.55 10.27
N GLN A 266 20.88 -11.78 9.63
CA GLN A 266 19.57 -12.23 9.20
C GLN A 266 19.17 -11.57 7.88
N ALA A 267 18.51 -12.35 7.02
CA ALA A 267 17.83 -11.84 5.83
C ALA A 267 16.41 -12.42 5.80
N VAL A 268 15.45 -11.60 5.41
CA VAL A 268 14.03 -11.97 5.31
C VAL A 268 13.58 -11.75 3.88
N LEU A 269 13.01 -12.77 3.24
CA LEU A 269 12.43 -12.71 1.90
C LEU A 269 10.93 -12.94 2.00
N GLY A 270 10.15 -11.88 1.82
CA GLY A 270 8.70 -11.95 1.93
C GLY A 270 8.15 -10.91 2.90
N SER A 271 7.44 -9.92 2.38
CA SER A 271 6.69 -8.90 3.11
C SER A 271 5.48 -8.45 2.29
N CYS A 272 4.73 -7.46 2.80
CA CYS A 272 3.68 -6.80 2.02
C CYS A 272 4.22 -6.11 0.76
N THR A 273 5.48 -5.66 0.81
CA THR A 273 6.16 -4.98 -0.29
C THR A 273 6.63 -5.96 -1.36
N ASN A 274 7.28 -7.07 -1.01
CA ASN A 274 7.81 -8.09 -1.95
C ASN A 274 7.75 -9.48 -1.31
N GLY A 275 7.09 -10.42 -1.96
CA GLY A 275 6.80 -11.77 -1.45
C GLY A 275 5.90 -12.61 -2.37
N ARG A 276 5.65 -12.11 -3.58
CA ARG A 276 4.86 -12.77 -4.61
C ARG A 276 5.70 -13.81 -5.35
N ILE A 277 5.07 -14.59 -6.20
CA ILE A 277 5.73 -15.72 -6.88
C ILE A 277 6.90 -15.26 -7.76
N GLU A 278 6.81 -14.07 -8.36
CA GLU A 278 7.87 -13.44 -9.14
C GLU A 278 9.11 -13.16 -8.27
N ASP A 279 8.90 -12.56 -7.09
CA ASP A 279 9.96 -12.26 -6.12
C ASP A 279 10.68 -13.56 -5.67
N LEU A 280 9.89 -14.58 -5.33
CA LEU A 280 10.41 -15.88 -4.89
C LEU A 280 11.17 -16.61 -6.00
N ARG A 281 10.72 -16.51 -7.26
CA ARG A 281 11.42 -17.10 -8.42
C ARG A 281 12.77 -16.42 -8.65
N ILE A 282 12.85 -15.10 -8.55
CA ILE A 282 14.11 -14.35 -8.68
C ILE A 282 15.09 -14.80 -7.60
N ALA A 283 14.66 -14.80 -6.33
CA ALA A 283 15.50 -15.24 -5.23
C ALA A 283 15.95 -16.71 -5.38
N ALA A 284 15.04 -17.61 -5.75
CA ALA A 284 15.36 -19.01 -5.99
C ALA A 284 16.39 -19.20 -7.12
N GLN A 285 16.34 -18.39 -8.18
CA GLN A 285 17.34 -18.40 -9.25
C GLN A 285 18.71 -17.94 -8.74
N ILE A 286 18.76 -16.86 -7.95
CA ILE A 286 20.00 -16.34 -7.36
C ILE A 286 20.64 -17.36 -6.41
N LEU A 287 19.82 -18.09 -5.64
CA LEU A 287 20.25 -19.07 -4.66
C LEU A 287 20.49 -20.47 -5.25
N LYS A 288 20.13 -20.72 -6.51
CA LYS A 288 20.22 -22.05 -7.12
C LYS A 288 21.66 -22.59 -7.07
N GLY A 289 21.82 -23.77 -6.47
CA GLY A 289 23.12 -24.42 -6.32
C GLY A 289 24.03 -23.81 -5.25
N LYS A 290 23.54 -22.82 -4.49
CA LYS A 290 24.26 -22.17 -3.39
C LYS A 290 23.73 -22.67 -2.04
N ARG A 291 24.48 -22.39 -0.98
CA ARG A 291 24.03 -22.51 0.41
C ARG A 291 23.97 -21.13 1.03
N ILE A 292 23.07 -20.95 1.98
CA ILE A 292 23.08 -19.76 2.84
C ILE A 292 24.40 -19.77 3.62
N ALA A 293 25.01 -18.59 3.78
CA ALA A 293 26.28 -18.43 4.48
C ALA A 293 26.16 -18.84 5.95
N ASP A 294 27.24 -19.40 6.51
CA ASP A 294 27.29 -19.78 7.92
C ASP A 294 27.06 -18.56 8.82
N GLY A 295 26.25 -18.73 9.87
CA GLY A 295 25.89 -17.64 10.78
C GLY A 295 24.79 -16.71 10.29
N VAL A 296 24.28 -16.88 9.06
CA VAL A 296 23.14 -16.10 8.54
C VAL A 296 21.85 -16.88 8.68
N ARG A 297 20.86 -16.29 9.37
CA ARG A 297 19.49 -16.80 9.39
C ARG A 297 18.72 -16.26 8.18
N PHE A 298 18.28 -17.14 7.30
CA PHE A 298 17.41 -16.79 6.17
C PHE A 298 15.96 -17.20 6.47
N LEU A 299 15.03 -16.26 6.37
CA LEU A 299 13.60 -16.43 6.61
C LEU A 299 12.80 -16.19 5.34
#